data_AF-A0A257M8F5-F1
#
_entry.id   AF-A0A257M8F5-F1
#
_cell.length_a   1.000
_cell.length_b   1.000
_cell.length_c   1.000
_cell.angle_alpha   90.00
_cell.angle_beta   90.00
_cell.angle_gamma   90.00
#
_symmetry.space_group_name_H-M   'P 1'
#
loop_
_entity.id
_entity.type
_entity.pdbx_description
1 polymer ?
#
loop_
_entity_poly.entity_id
_entity_poly.type
_entity_poly.pdbx_seq_one_letter_code
_entity_poly.pdbx_strand_id
1 'polypeptide(L)'
;AENPDKVQELVERWWAEAGKYNVLPLDDRAHMDVPPGPKGKFTYYPGMATIYEPGIPDTKYSSYTINADVNITEEGAEGVILSIGGRFGGLTLYVQDEHLVFDCNYVGLSHSTIISDEEVPAGESTLGFSFEKTGEADPINHTAAIGTGTLLINGKEVGKGTIAPTTPARYSWEEGLEIGKDRLTPVTESYMGPFEFTGTLKKVVLEVKD
;
A
#
# COMPACT_ATOMS: atom_id res chain seq x y z
N ALA A 1 -43.77 13.06 5.72
CA ALA A 1 -43.25 13.55 4.43
C ALA A 1 -44.37 14.28 3.71
N GLU A 2 -44.07 15.34 2.96
CA GLU A 2 -45.09 16.24 2.37
C GLU A 2 -45.82 15.64 1.14
N ASN A 3 -45.27 14.59 0.50
CA ASN A 3 -45.86 13.95 -0.68
C ASN A 3 -45.68 12.42 -0.67
N PRO A 4 -46.35 11.68 0.26
CA PRO A 4 -46.15 10.24 0.41
C PRO A 4 -46.58 9.44 -0.84
N ASP A 5 -47.71 9.81 -1.46
CA ASP A 5 -48.25 9.09 -2.62
C ASP A 5 -47.32 9.17 -3.84
N LYS A 6 -46.68 10.33 -4.04
CA LYS A 6 -45.72 10.53 -5.13
C LYS A 6 -44.44 9.73 -4.92
N VAL A 7 -43.99 9.58 -3.67
CA VAL A 7 -42.83 8.73 -3.35
C VAL A 7 -43.15 7.27 -3.69
N GLN A 8 -44.34 6.79 -3.32
CA GLN A 8 -44.76 5.43 -3.64
C GLN A 8 -44.80 5.17 -5.16
N GLU A 9 -45.40 6.09 -5.93
CA GLU A 9 -45.44 6.02 -7.40
C GLU A 9 -44.02 5.88 -8.01
N LEU A 10 -43.06 6.67 -7.51
CA LEU A 10 -41.68 6.65 -8.01
C LEU A 10 -40.94 5.35 -7.63
N VAL A 11 -41.15 4.82 -6.43
CA VAL A 11 -40.58 3.53 -6.00
C VAL A 11 -41.10 2.39 -6.86
N GLU A 12 -42.42 2.33 -7.08
CA GLU A 12 -43.04 1.29 -7.93
C GLU A 12 -42.54 1.37 -9.37
N ARG A 13 -42.44 2.59 -9.92
CA ARG A 13 -41.89 2.79 -11.25
C ARG A 13 -40.43 2.37 -11.35
N TRP A 14 -39.62 2.66 -10.34
CA TRP A 14 -38.22 2.24 -10.31
C TRP A 14 -38.11 0.71 -10.39
N TRP A 15 -38.87 -0.04 -9.58
CA TRP A 15 -38.86 -1.51 -9.60
C TRP A 15 -39.33 -2.09 -10.94
N ALA A 16 -40.38 -1.51 -11.53
CA ALA A 16 -40.89 -1.94 -12.84
C ALA A 16 -39.85 -1.75 -13.96
N GLU A 17 -39.20 -0.59 -14.00
CA GLU A 17 -38.14 -0.32 -14.98
C GLU A 17 -36.88 -1.16 -14.69
N ALA A 18 -36.52 -1.37 -13.42
CA ALA A 18 -35.39 -2.20 -13.02
C ALA A 18 -35.55 -3.66 -13.49
N GLY A 19 -36.74 -4.25 -13.30
CA GLY A 19 -37.05 -5.58 -13.82
C GLY A 19 -37.05 -5.62 -15.35
N LYS A 20 -37.65 -4.62 -16.00
CA LYS A 20 -37.73 -4.52 -17.47
C LYS A 20 -36.35 -4.41 -18.14
N TYR A 21 -35.41 -3.71 -17.53
CA TYR A 21 -34.06 -3.49 -18.07
C TYR A 21 -32.99 -4.41 -17.47
N ASN A 22 -33.38 -5.51 -16.83
CA ASN A 22 -32.45 -6.48 -16.21
C ASN A 22 -31.44 -5.85 -15.25
N VAL A 23 -31.87 -4.83 -14.50
CA VAL A 23 -31.08 -4.24 -13.41
C VAL A 23 -31.04 -5.18 -12.21
N LEU A 24 -31.93 -6.17 -12.15
CA LEU A 24 -32.06 -7.13 -11.05
C LEU A 24 -31.32 -8.45 -11.34
N PRO A 25 -30.74 -9.11 -10.31
CA PRO A 25 -30.70 -8.67 -8.91
C PRO A 25 -29.84 -7.42 -8.74
N LEU A 26 -30.26 -6.51 -7.86
CA LEU A 26 -29.35 -5.47 -7.39
C LEU A 26 -28.22 -6.18 -6.66
N ASP A 27 -27.02 -5.98 -7.17
CA ASP A 27 -25.80 -6.47 -6.57
C ASP A 27 -24.92 -5.27 -6.27
N ASP A 28 -24.98 -4.83 -5.02
CA ASP A 28 -24.17 -3.74 -4.49
C ASP A 28 -22.85 -4.24 -3.90
N ARG A 29 -22.48 -5.53 -4.14
CA ARG A 29 -21.14 -6.04 -3.84
C ARG A 29 -20.13 -5.35 -4.75
N ALA A 30 -19.76 -4.13 -4.37
CA ALA A 30 -18.69 -3.39 -4.98
C ALA A 30 -17.38 -4.16 -4.72
N HIS A 31 -16.80 -4.74 -5.76
CA HIS A 31 -15.39 -5.15 -5.80
C HIS A 31 -14.98 -6.49 -5.17
N MET A 32 -15.82 -7.53 -5.26
CA MET A 32 -15.40 -8.91 -4.89
C MET A 32 -14.44 -9.59 -5.89
N ASP A 33 -14.15 -8.97 -7.04
CA ASP A 33 -13.53 -9.66 -8.19
C ASP A 33 -12.06 -9.32 -8.46
N VAL A 34 -11.34 -8.64 -7.56
CA VAL A 34 -9.88 -8.55 -7.70
C VAL A 34 -9.30 -9.83 -7.10
N PRO A 35 -8.78 -10.78 -7.92
CA PRO A 35 -8.13 -11.95 -7.36
C PRO A 35 -6.97 -11.49 -6.47
N PRO A 36 -6.70 -12.21 -5.37
CA PRO A 36 -5.60 -11.86 -4.49
C PRO A 36 -4.29 -11.84 -5.29
N GLY A 37 -3.41 -10.94 -4.88
CA GLY A 37 -2.05 -10.91 -5.42
C GLY A 37 -1.32 -12.23 -5.20
N PRO A 38 -0.26 -12.51 -5.95
CA PRO A 38 0.54 -13.70 -5.72
C PRO A 38 1.25 -13.61 -4.34
N LYS A 39 1.48 -14.76 -3.72
CA LYS A 39 2.28 -14.90 -2.49
C LYS A 39 3.65 -15.50 -2.80
N GLY A 40 4.58 -15.40 -1.84
CA GLY A 40 5.95 -15.87 -1.98
C GLY A 40 6.96 -14.72 -2.08
N LYS A 41 8.10 -15.00 -2.72
CA LYS A 41 9.27 -14.11 -2.74
C LYS A 41 9.49 -13.50 -4.12
N PHE A 42 9.50 -12.18 -4.19
CA PHE A 42 9.64 -11.41 -5.42
C PHE A 42 10.87 -10.50 -5.31
N THR A 43 11.67 -10.43 -6.37
CA THR A 43 12.82 -9.52 -6.45
C THR A 43 12.58 -8.54 -7.58
N TYR A 44 12.66 -7.26 -7.25
CA TYR A 44 12.50 -6.14 -8.16
C TYR A 44 13.79 -5.34 -8.27
N TYR A 45 13.95 -4.66 -9.40
CA TYR A 45 15.14 -3.88 -9.74
C TYR A 45 14.73 -2.45 -10.10
N PRO A 46 15.59 -1.45 -9.87
CA PRO A 46 15.32 -0.08 -10.31
C PRO A 46 15.10 -0.02 -11.83
N GLY A 47 14.25 0.89 -12.29
CA GLY A 47 13.98 1.10 -13.72
C GLY A 47 12.95 0.15 -14.34
N MET A 48 12.39 -0.79 -13.56
CA MET A 48 11.25 -1.60 -13.99
C MET A 48 10.00 -0.74 -14.24
N ALA A 49 9.10 -1.26 -15.08
CA ALA A 49 7.78 -0.68 -15.26
C ALA A 49 6.90 -0.91 -14.03
N THR A 50 5.96 0.00 -13.80
CA THR A 50 4.94 -0.09 -12.75
C THR A 50 4.16 -1.40 -12.85
N ILE A 51 3.98 -2.08 -11.72
CA ILE A 51 3.19 -3.31 -11.65
C ILE A 51 1.83 -2.98 -11.06
N TYR A 52 0.77 -3.26 -11.80
CA TYR A 52 -0.61 -3.01 -11.38
C TYR A 52 -1.26 -4.27 -10.79
N GLU A 53 -2.32 -4.09 -10.00
CA GLU A 53 -3.13 -5.21 -9.51
C GLU A 53 -3.81 -5.94 -10.68
N PRO A 54 -3.85 -7.30 -10.66
CA PRO A 54 -3.53 -8.20 -9.55
C PRO A 54 -2.07 -8.70 -9.52
N GLY A 55 -1.14 -8.09 -10.27
CA GLY A 55 0.27 -8.51 -10.31
C GLY A 55 1.09 -8.13 -9.07
N ILE A 56 0.55 -7.28 -8.20
CA ILE A 56 1.19 -6.84 -6.94
C ILE A 56 1.06 -7.96 -5.88
N PRO A 57 2.13 -8.33 -5.17
CA PRO A 57 2.04 -9.34 -4.12
C PRO A 57 1.03 -8.99 -3.03
N ASP A 58 0.40 -10.01 -2.43
CA ASP A 58 -0.73 -9.84 -1.51
C ASP A 58 -0.32 -9.33 -0.10
N THR A 59 0.09 -8.07 -0.06
CA THR A 59 0.52 -7.34 1.15
C THR A 59 -0.64 -6.79 1.99
N LYS A 60 -1.87 -6.78 1.45
CA LYS A 60 -3.07 -6.27 2.13
C LYS A 60 -3.54 -7.14 3.29
N TYR A 61 -3.39 -8.45 3.16
CA TYR A 61 -4.02 -9.44 4.06
C TYR A 61 -3.05 -10.41 4.70
N SER A 62 -1.75 -10.27 4.44
CA SER A 62 -0.72 -11.23 4.82
C SER A 62 0.42 -10.52 5.54
N SER A 63 1.17 -11.27 6.35
CA SER A 63 2.44 -10.78 6.87
C SER A 63 3.46 -10.73 5.73
N TYR A 64 4.30 -9.70 5.67
CA TYR A 64 5.28 -9.54 4.60
C TYR A 64 6.56 -8.84 5.08
N THR A 65 7.62 -8.97 4.28
CA THR A 65 8.86 -8.23 4.47
C THR A 65 9.27 -7.53 3.18
N ILE A 66 9.88 -6.36 3.30
CA ILE A 66 10.55 -5.61 2.24
C ILE A 66 12.00 -5.49 2.64
N ASN A 67 12.94 -5.86 1.78
CA ASN A 67 14.38 -5.69 2.01
C ASN A 67 15.03 -5.11 0.76
N ALA A 68 15.71 -3.98 0.90
CA ALA A 68 16.37 -3.28 -0.19
C ALA A 68 17.88 -3.26 0.03
N ASP A 69 18.62 -3.76 -0.96
CA ASP A 69 20.07 -3.64 -0.97
C ASP A 69 20.45 -2.32 -1.64
N VAL A 70 21.12 -1.44 -0.89
CA VAL A 70 21.46 -0.08 -1.31
C VAL A 70 22.94 0.22 -1.08
N ASN A 71 23.44 1.24 -1.77
CA ASN A 71 24.67 1.91 -1.42
C ASN A 71 24.40 3.42 -1.26
N ILE A 72 24.59 3.90 -0.04
CA ILE A 72 24.33 5.29 0.40
C ILE A 72 25.60 6.11 0.19
N THR A 73 25.46 7.35 -0.27
CA THR A 73 26.61 8.23 -0.49
C THR A 73 27.13 8.79 0.83
N GLU A 74 28.32 9.39 0.84
CA GLU A 74 28.85 10.07 2.04
C GLU A 74 28.00 11.29 2.41
N GLU A 75 27.29 11.87 1.43
CA GLU A 75 26.31 12.94 1.60
C GLU A 75 24.91 12.44 2.00
N GLY A 76 24.74 11.14 2.25
CA GLY A 76 23.46 10.52 2.58
C GLY A 76 22.68 10.01 1.36
N ALA A 77 21.38 9.79 1.54
CA ALA A 77 20.45 9.50 0.45
C ALA A 77 19.05 9.97 0.83
N GLU A 78 18.24 10.23 -0.19
CA GLU A 78 16.85 10.62 -0.10
C GLU A 78 16.08 9.80 -1.13
N GLY A 79 14.78 9.60 -0.92
CA GLY A 79 13.89 9.08 -1.94
C GLY A 79 13.23 7.74 -1.62
N VAL A 80 12.31 7.35 -2.49
CA VAL A 80 11.49 6.15 -2.35
C VAL A 80 12.29 4.90 -2.70
N ILE A 81 12.21 3.89 -1.84
CA ILE A 81 12.75 2.55 -2.12
C ILE A 81 11.68 1.70 -2.84
N LEU A 82 10.48 1.68 -2.29
CA LEU A 82 9.31 0.99 -2.85
C LEU A 82 8.04 1.75 -2.46
N SER A 83 7.14 1.96 -3.42
CA SER A 83 5.78 2.45 -3.18
C SER A 83 4.76 1.48 -3.80
N ILE A 84 3.58 1.41 -3.19
CA ILE A 84 2.40 0.73 -3.74
C ILE A 84 1.20 1.65 -3.53
N GLY A 85 0.48 1.98 -4.60
CA GLY A 85 -0.68 2.86 -4.53
C GLY A 85 -0.28 4.33 -4.61
N GLY A 86 -0.96 5.20 -3.85
CA GLY A 86 -0.72 6.64 -3.87
C GLY A 86 -1.55 7.39 -2.83
N ARG A 87 -1.94 8.62 -3.14
CA ARG A 87 -2.65 9.53 -2.22
C ARG A 87 -3.95 8.94 -1.66
N PHE A 88 -4.61 8.07 -2.41
CA PHE A 88 -5.89 7.47 -2.05
C PHE A 88 -5.78 6.14 -1.31
N GLY A 89 -4.58 5.72 -0.95
CA GLY A 89 -4.33 4.47 -0.24
C GLY A 89 -3.06 3.80 -0.75
N GLY A 90 -2.32 3.17 0.15
CA GLY A 90 -1.03 2.61 -0.23
C GLY A 90 -0.08 2.36 0.92
N LEU A 91 1.14 2.04 0.54
CA LEU A 91 2.29 2.00 1.43
C LEU A 91 3.53 2.48 0.70
N THR A 92 4.49 3.01 1.46
CA THR A 92 5.80 3.41 0.93
C THR A 92 6.89 3.15 1.96
N LEU A 93 8.03 2.65 1.50
CA LEU A 93 9.29 2.60 2.23
C LEU A 93 10.26 3.56 1.54
N TYR A 94 10.83 4.50 2.27
CA TYR A 94 11.66 5.57 1.72
C TYR A 94 12.71 6.03 2.71
N VAL A 95 13.73 6.75 2.23
CA VAL A 95 14.69 7.46 3.07
C VAL A 95 14.37 8.95 2.99
N GLN A 96 14.27 9.60 4.14
CA GLN A 96 14.09 11.04 4.25
C GLN A 96 14.77 11.59 5.50
N ASP A 97 15.45 12.72 5.36
CA ASP A 97 16.17 13.38 6.45
C ASP A 97 17.10 12.39 7.17
N GLU A 98 17.86 11.63 6.38
CA GLU A 98 18.80 10.56 6.82
C GLU A 98 18.14 9.36 7.51
N HIS A 99 16.82 9.30 7.65
CA HIS A 99 16.12 8.21 8.34
C HIS A 99 15.37 7.30 7.38
N LEU A 100 15.29 6.01 7.74
CA LEU A 100 14.43 5.06 7.05
C LEU A 100 12.98 5.27 7.55
N VAL A 101 12.05 5.41 6.62
CA VAL A 101 10.65 5.70 6.95
C VAL A 101 9.73 4.73 6.22
N PHE A 102 8.79 4.16 6.96
CA PHE A 102 7.65 3.44 6.41
C PHE A 102 6.38 4.23 6.69
N ASP A 103 5.54 4.38 5.67
CA ASP A 103 4.22 4.97 5.80
C ASP A 103 3.17 4.07 5.16
N CYS A 104 2.08 3.80 5.89
CA CYS A 104 0.90 3.16 5.35
C CYS A 104 -0.28 4.14 5.37
N ASN A 105 -0.80 4.43 4.18
CA ASN A 105 -1.95 5.29 3.95
C ASN A 105 -3.23 4.43 3.91
N TYR A 106 -4.04 4.56 4.97
CA TYR A 106 -5.37 3.96 5.03
C TYR A 106 -6.37 4.83 4.28
N VAL A 107 -6.47 4.62 2.97
CA VAL A 107 -7.48 5.20 2.08
C VAL A 107 -7.69 6.72 2.20
N GLY A 108 -6.63 7.45 2.52
CA GLY A 108 -6.65 8.90 2.77
C GLY A 108 -7.31 9.32 4.09
N LEU A 109 -7.72 8.38 4.94
CA LEU A 109 -8.35 8.66 6.23
C LEU A 109 -7.33 8.80 7.36
N SER A 110 -6.25 8.01 7.33
CA SER A 110 -5.21 8.04 8.36
C SER A 110 -3.90 7.43 7.86
N HIS A 111 -2.78 7.84 8.46
CA HIS A 111 -1.46 7.30 8.20
C HIS A 111 -0.91 6.56 9.42
N SER A 112 -0.29 5.41 9.19
CA SER A 112 0.57 4.74 10.17
C SER A 112 2.02 4.90 9.72
N THR A 113 2.76 5.79 10.36
CA THR A 113 4.14 6.12 10.02
C THR A 113 5.09 5.57 11.08
N ILE A 114 6.19 4.96 10.65
CA ILE A 114 7.31 4.53 11.49
C ILE A 114 8.57 5.16 10.92
N ILE A 115 9.35 5.82 11.75
CA ILE A 115 10.63 6.44 11.42
C ILE A 115 11.70 5.68 12.21
N SER A 116 12.88 5.45 11.62
CA SER A 116 13.98 4.85 12.36
C SER A 116 14.47 5.78 13.48
N ASP A 117 14.92 5.19 14.59
CA ASP A 117 15.58 5.88 15.70
C ASP A 117 17.08 6.09 15.42
N GLU A 118 17.59 5.51 14.33
CA GLU A 118 18.96 5.59 13.87
C GLU A 118 19.00 6.10 12.42
N GLU A 119 20.00 6.91 12.12
CA GLU A 119 20.31 7.36 10.76
C GLU A 119 20.76 6.18 9.88
N VAL A 120 20.43 6.26 8.60
CA VAL A 120 20.87 5.34 7.57
C VAL A 120 22.36 5.56 7.32
N PRO A 121 23.23 4.56 7.55
CA PRO A 121 24.67 4.76 7.42
C PRO A 121 25.09 4.86 5.95
N ALA A 122 26.17 5.62 5.70
CA ALA A 122 26.85 5.66 4.42
C ALA A 122 27.39 4.27 4.01
N GLY A 123 27.48 4.04 2.69
CA GLY A 123 27.97 2.80 2.11
C GLY A 123 26.91 1.71 1.92
N GLU A 124 27.37 0.46 1.81
CA GLU A 124 26.53 -0.71 1.59
C GLU A 124 25.61 -0.95 2.79
N SER A 125 24.31 -1.07 2.56
CA SER A 125 23.34 -1.43 3.59
C SER A 125 22.15 -2.21 3.02
N THR A 126 21.50 -2.98 3.90
CA THR A 126 20.18 -3.54 3.66
C THR A 126 19.16 -2.77 4.50
N LEU A 127 18.25 -2.05 3.84
CA LEU A 127 17.17 -1.29 4.46
C LEU A 127 15.88 -2.09 4.36
N GLY A 128 15.20 -2.31 5.48
CA GLY A 128 14.11 -3.27 5.55
C GLY A 128 12.91 -2.83 6.37
N PHE A 129 11.79 -3.48 6.08
CA PHE A 129 10.56 -3.38 6.83
C PHE A 129 9.91 -4.77 6.94
N SER A 130 9.37 -5.09 8.11
CA SER A 130 8.55 -6.28 8.32
C SER A 130 7.20 -5.90 8.90
N PHE A 131 6.13 -6.43 8.29
CA PHE A 131 4.79 -6.36 8.84
C PHE A 131 4.35 -7.73 9.35
N GLU A 132 4.04 -7.81 10.64
CA GLU A 132 3.44 -8.98 11.27
C GLU A 132 1.97 -8.70 11.55
N LYS A 133 1.08 -9.36 10.80
CA LYS A 133 -0.37 -9.28 11.02
C LYS A 133 -0.72 -9.90 12.38
N THR A 134 -1.40 -9.16 13.24
CA THR A 134 -1.77 -9.59 14.61
C THR A 134 -3.28 -9.76 14.83
N GLY A 135 -4.10 -9.54 13.80
CA GLY A 135 -5.55 -9.71 13.83
C GLY A 135 -6.12 -10.43 12.61
N GLU A 136 -7.41 -10.75 12.66
CA GLU A 136 -8.14 -11.23 11.49
C GLU A 136 -8.30 -10.08 10.49
N ALA A 137 -8.07 -10.40 9.22
CA ALA A 137 -8.33 -9.52 8.09
C ALA A 137 -9.20 -10.30 7.13
N ASP A 138 -10.30 -9.71 6.70
CA ASP A 138 -11.31 -10.40 5.91
C ASP A 138 -11.63 -9.59 4.65
N PRO A 139 -11.19 -10.05 3.46
CA PRO A 139 -11.51 -9.39 2.21
C PRO A 139 -13.02 -9.40 1.90
N ILE A 140 -13.78 -10.38 2.40
CA ILE A 140 -15.23 -10.52 2.18
C ILE A 140 -16.01 -9.50 3.01
N ASN A 141 -15.56 -9.23 4.24
CA ASN A 141 -16.19 -8.28 5.16
C ASN A 141 -15.49 -6.89 5.15
N HIS A 142 -14.57 -6.65 4.21
CA HIS A 142 -13.79 -5.42 4.06
C HIS A 142 -12.98 -5.02 5.30
N THR A 143 -12.57 -6.00 6.11
CA THR A 143 -11.72 -5.75 7.28
C THR A 143 -10.25 -5.75 6.85
N ALA A 144 -9.62 -4.59 6.91
CA ALA A 144 -8.19 -4.41 6.67
C ALA A 144 -7.34 -5.15 7.72
N ALA A 145 -6.12 -5.56 7.33
CA ALA A 145 -5.18 -6.12 8.27
C ALA A 145 -4.66 -5.05 9.24
N ILE A 146 -4.49 -5.47 10.50
CA ILE A 146 -3.81 -4.73 11.56
C ILE A 146 -2.62 -5.56 12.01
N GLY A 147 -1.53 -4.90 12.37
CA GLY A 147 -0.32 -5.60 12.76
C GLY A 147 0.75 -4.70 13.36
N THR A 148 1.91 -5.30 13.56
CA THR A 148 3.11 -4.61 14.01
C THR A 148 4.06 -4.43 12.83
N GLY A 149 4.42 -3.19 12.54
CA GLY A 149 5.49 -2.84 11.60
C GLY A 149 6.81 -2.68 12.35
N THR A 150 7.90 -3.16 11.76
CA THR A 150 9.26 -3.02 12.28
C THR A 150 10.18 -2.59 11.15
N LEU A 151 10.95 -1.53 11.36
CA LEU A 151 12.03 -1.10 10.47
C LEU A 151 13.34 -1.78 10.85
N LEU A 152 14.12 -2.16 9.83
CA LEU A 152 15.41 -2.80 9.99
C LEU A 152 16.49 -2.11 9.16
N ILE A 153 17.67 -1.91 9.76
CA ILE A 153 18.89 -1.54 9.04
C ILE A 153 19.92 -2.64 9.29
N ASN A 154 20.40 -3.28 8.24
CA ASN A 154 21.36 -4.39 8.30
C ASN A 154 20.91 -5.53 9.24
N GLY A 155 19.58 -5.78 9.28
CA GLY A 155 18.95 -6.80 10.13
C GLY A 155 18.77 -6.41 11.59
N LYS A 156 19.21 -5.20 12.00
CA LYS A 156 18.96 -4.65 13.33
C LYS A 156 17.63 -3.88 13.34
N GLU A 157 16.79 -4.13 14.34
CA GLU A 157 15.58 -3.34 14.58
C GLU A 157 15.97 -1.90 14.95
N VAL A 158 15.42 -0.94 14.21
CA VAL A 158 15.68 0.50 14.39
C VAL A 158 14.40 1.31 14.51
N GLY A 159 13.22 0.69 14.52
CA GLY A 159 11.96 1.40 14.68
C GLY A 159 10.80 0.42 14.66
N LYS A 160 9.74 0.71 15.42
CA LYS A 160 8.61 -0.21 15.57
C LYS A 160 7.33 0.53 15.90
N GLY A 161 6.21 0.08 15.34
CA GLY A 161 4.91 0.70 15.55
C GLY A 161 3.74 -0.19 15.15
N THR A 162 2.54 0.21 15.57
CA THR A 162 1.31 -0.43 15.10
C THR A 162 0.93 0.13 13.74
N ILE A 163 0.63 -0.76 12.79
CA ILE A 163 0.04 -0.40 11.49
C ILE A 163 -1.44 -0.77 11.55
N ALA A 164 -2.30 0.25 11.52
CA ALA A 164 -3.74 0.06 11.63
C ALA A 164 -4.52 1.20 10.98
N PRO A 165 -5.44 0.90 10.04
CA PRO A 165 -5.57 -0.31 9.21
C PRO A 165 -4.67 -0.25 7.96
N THR A 166 -4.34 -1.40 7.37
CA THR A 166 -3.79 -1.48 6.01
C THR A 166 -4.85 -1.14 4.95
N THR A 167 -4.46 -0.91 3.69
CA THR A 167 -5.43 -0.64 2.61
C THR A 167 -6.30 -1.88 2.32
N PRO A 168 -7.64 -1.79 2.40
CA PRO A 168 -8.53 -2.90 2.08
C PRO A 168 -8.77 -3.00 0.57
N ALA A 169 -9.09 -4.20 0.10
CA ALA A 169 -9.54 -4.55 -1.24
C ALA A 169 -8.56 -4.24 -2.38
N ARG A 170 -8.34 -2.97 -2.71
CA ARG A 170 -7.48 -2.53 -3.80
C ARG A 170 -6.67 -1.29 -3.38
N TYR A 171 -5.41 -1.21 -3.78
CA TYR A 171 -4.58 -0.03 -3.56
C TYR A 171 -4.97 1.13 -4.49
N SER A 172 -5.07 0.87 -5.80
CA SER A 172 -5.44 1.89 -6.79
C SER A 172 -5.84 1.27 -8.13
N TRP A 173 -6.60 2.01 -8.94
CA TRP A 173 -6.95 1.64 -10.32
C TRP A 173 -5.91 2.16 -11.30
N GLU A 174 -5.26 3.27 -10.96
CA GLU A 174 -4.33 4.01 -11.82
C GLU A 174 -2.89 3.95 -11.32
N GLU A 175 -2.67 3.50 -10.08
CA GLU A 175 -1.36 3.42 -9.43
C GLU A 175 -1.02 1.96 -9.07
N GLY A 176 0.25 1.68 -8.80
CA GLY A 176 0.73 0.32 -8.61
C GLY A 176 2.00 0.26 -7.79
N LEU A 177 2.71 -0.87 -7.89
CA LEU A 177 4.01 -1.08 -7.26
C LEU A 177 5.11 -0.46 -8.12
N GLU A 178 5.89 0.43 -7.52
CA GLU A 178 7.04 1.10 -8.11
C GLU A 178 8.29 0.95 -7.24
N ILE A 179 9.47 1.01 -7.87
CA ILE A 179 10.77 0.80 -7.24
C ILE A 179 11.66 2.00 -7.52
N GLY A 180 12.23 2.58 -6.45
CA GLY A 180 13.14 3.72 -6.54
C GLY A 180 12.47 5.08 -6.72
N LYS A 181 11.14 5.16 -6.73
CA LYS A 181 10.33 6.38 -6.95
C LYS A 181 8.83 6.14 -6.73
N ASP A 182 8.08 7.22 -6.59
CA ASP A 182 6.62 7.26 -6.52
C ASP A 182 6.06 8.30 -7.51
N ARG A 183 5.74 7.86 -8.75
CA ARG A 183 5.65 8.73 -9.94
C ARG A 183 4.37 9.54 -10.06
N LEU A 184 3.26 9.03 -9.55
CA LEU A 184 1.95 9.60 -9.77
C LEU A 184 1.57 10.51 -8.60
N THR A 185 0.73 10.04 -7.69
CA THR A 185 0.43 10.79 -6.48
C THR A 185 1.18 10.16 -5.31
N PRO A 186 1.93 10.96 -4.52
CA PRO A 186 2.72 10.38 -3.45
C PRO A 186 1.82 9.71 -2.42
N VAL A 187 2.25 8.57 -1.89
CA VAL A 187 1.51 7.85 -0.83
C VAL A 187 1.31 8.72 0.42
N THR A 188 2.28 9.59 0.72
CA THR A 188 2.31 10.50 1.88
C THR A 188 2.58 11.94 1.46
N GLU A 189 2.17 12.90 2.29
CA GLU A 189 2.44 14.33 2.06
C GLU A 189 3.87 14.74 2.48
N SER A 190 4.64 13.83 3.11
CA SER A 190 6.01 14.12 3.58
C SER A 190 7.01 14.42 2.45
N TYR A 191 6.73 14.00 1.21
CA TYR A 191 7.58 14.27 0.05
C TYR A 191 6.76 14.61 -1.20
N MET A 192 7.43 15.18 -2.21
CA MET A 192 6.84 15.41 -3.53
C MET A 192 7.33 14.35 -4.53
N GLY A 193 6.40 13.70 -5.23
CA GLY A 193 6.71 12.74 -6.30
C GLY A 193 7.52 13.38 -7.45
N PRO A 194 8.44 12.65 -8.11
CA PRO A 194 8.68 11.22 -7.96
C PRO A 194 9.54 10.79 -6.76
N PHE A 195 10.11 11.75 -6.02
CA PHE A 195 11.05 11.53 -4.92
C PHE A 195 12.04 10.39 -5.22
N GLU A 196 12.77 10.52 -6.34
CA GLU A 196 13.66 9.46 -6.84
C GLU A 196 14.79 9.18 -5.84
N PHE A 197 15.09 7.90 -5.64
CA PHE A 197 16.16 7.48 -4.75
C PHE A 197 17.52 7.99 -5.24
N THR A 198 18.20 8.79 -4.42
CA THR A 198 19.47 9.46 -4.77
C THR A 198 20.71 8.60 -4.50
N GLY A 199 20.58 7.57 -3.67
CA GLY A 199 21.58 6.52 -3.51
C GLY A 199 21.56 5.51 -4.68
N THR A 200 22.40 4.48 -4.60
CA THR A 200 22.31 3.35 -5.54
C THR A 200 21.37 2.28 -4.97
N LEU A 201 20.18 2.14 -5.53
CA LEU A 201 19.27 1.03 -5.22
C LEU A 201 19.60 -0.18 -6.10
N LYS A 202 20.05 -1.31 -5.52
CA LYS A 202 20.46 -2.49 -6.30
C LYS A 202 19.29 -3.39 -6.63
N LYS A 203 18.47 -3.70 -5.62
CA LYS A 203 17.26 -4.52 -5.73
C LYS A 203 16.39 -4.33 -4.49
N VAL A 204 15.12 -4.67 -4.63
CA VAL A 204 14.15 -4.78 -3.53
C VAL A 204 13.55 -6.18 -3.53
N VAL A 205 13.56 -6.84 -2.39
CA VAL A 205 12.96 -8.16 -2.19
C VAL A 205 11.71 -7.99 -1.33
N LEU A 206 10.55 -8.31 -1.92
CA LEU A 206 9.26 -8.37 -1.23
C LEU A 206 8.89 -9.83 -1.02
N GLU A 207 8.71 -10.25 0.23
CA GLU A 207 8.34 -11.61 0.58
C GLU A 207 7.04 -11.60 1.37
N VAL A 208 6.00 -12.20 0.81
CA VAL A 208 4.67 -12.36 1.43
C VAL A 208 4.57 -13.76 1.98
N LYS A 209 4.34 -13.89 3.30
CA LYS A 209 4.19 -15.18 3.99
C LYS A 209 2.89 -15.87 3.53
N ASP A 210 2.93 -17.20 3.48
CA ASP A 210 1.77 -18.05 3.15
C ASP A 210 0.60 -17.85 4.13
#